data_AF-A0A934EJT0-F1
#
_entry.id   AF-A0A934EJT0-F1
#
_cell.length_a   1.000
_cell.length_b   1.000
_cell.length_c   1.000
_cell.angle_alpha   90.00
_cell.angle_beta   90.00
_cell.angle_gamma   90.00
#
_symmetry.space_group_name_H-M   'P 1'
#
loop_
_entity.id
_entity.type
_entity.pdbx_description
1 polymer ?
#
loop_
_entity_poly.entity_id
_entity_poly.type
_entity_poly.pdbx_seq_one_letter_code
_entity_poly.pdbx_strand_id
1 'polypeptide(L)' 'MQAIREIKSVKGKKIIIDLPEDFRDQKVEVIVLPFAEETEKKRNLNSLLMDGPTLTDEEIRQFMTVREDMKRWKIKEF' A
#
# COMPACT_ATOMS: atom_id res chain seq x y z
N MET A 1 3.17 -15.18 -30.43
CA MET A 1 4.11 -15.49 -29.33
C MET A 1 3.38 -15.25 -28.02
N GLN A 2 3.13 -16.29 -27.23
CA GLN A 2 2.50 -16.18 -25.92
C GLN A 2 3.59 -16.26 -24.86
N ALA A 3 3.90 -15.14 -24.21
CA ALA A 3 4.89 -15.11 -23.15
C ALA A 3 4.29 -15.67 -21.86
N ILE A 4 4.87 -16.74 -21.34
CA ILE A 4 4.48 -17.31 -20.03
C ILE A 4 5.33 -16.59 -18.97
N ARG A 5 4.67 -15.89 -18.04
CA ARG A 5 5.33 -15.29 -16.87
C ARG A 5 5.00 -16.13 -15.64
N GLU A 6 6.04 -16.66 -15.02
CA GLU A 6 5.92 -17.41 -13.77
C GLU A 6 6.83 -16.80 -12.69
N ILE A 7 6.32 -16.67 -11.47
CA ILE A 7 7.08 -16.23 -10.30
C ILE A 7 7.41 -17.48 -9.49
N LYS A 8 8.68 -17.85 -9.44
CA LYS A 8 9.18 -19.01 -8.69
C LYS A 8 10.18 -18.57 -7.62
N SER A 9 10.12 -19.22 -6.46
CA SER A 9 11.13 -19.05 -5.41
C SER A 9 12.42 -19.77 -5.79
N VAL A 10 13.56 -19.11 -5.58
CA VAL A 10 14.89 -19.72 -5.76
C VAL A 10 15.23 -20.58 -4.55
N LYS A 11 15.47 -21.88 -4.75
CA LYS A 11 15.92 -22.80 -3.70
C LYS A 11 17.29 -23.37 -4.03
N GLY A 12 18.25 -23.28 -3.11
CA GLY A 12 19.57 -23.87 -3.31
C GLY A 12 20.31 -23.36 -4.55
N LYS A 13 20.15 -22.07 -4.89
CA LYS A 13 20.70 -21.43 -6.10
C LYS A 13 20.18 -22.01 -7.43
N LYS A 14 19.01 -22.67 -7.42
CA LYS A 14 18.37 -23.24 -8.61
C LYS A 14 16.93 -22.75 -8.74
N ILE A 15 16.45 -22.70 -9.98
CA ILE A 15 15.05 -22.47 -10.34
C ILE A 15 14.60 -23.70 -11.14
N ILE A 16 13.45 -24.26 -10.79
CA ILE A 16 12.83 -25.38 -11.51
C ILE A 16 11.63 -24.82 -12.25
N ILE A 17 11.60 -24.99 -13.57
CA ILE A 17 10.54 -24.54 -14.47
C ILE A 17 9.97 -25.77 -15.14
N ASP A 18 8.68 -26.02 -14.94
CA ASP A 18 7.97 -27.13 -15.57
C ASP A 18 7.22 -26.57 -16.78
N LEU A 19 7.58 -27.03 -17.98
CA LEU A 19 6.89 -26.64 -19.21
C LEU A 19 5.63 -27.52 -19.38
N PRO A 20 4.54 -26.98 -19.94
CA PRO A 20 3.32 -27.74 -20.16
C PRO A 20 3.54 -28.84 -21.22
N GLU A 21 2.75 -29.93 -21.15
CA GLU A 21 2.93 -31.13 -21.99
C GLU A 21 2.75 -30.87 -23.49
N ASP A 22 2.06 -29.79 -23.85
CA ASP A 22 1.83 -29.36 -25.24
C ASP A 22 2.99 -28.53 -25.81
N PHE A 23 4.04 -28.26 -25.02
CA PHE A 23 5.19 -27.45 -25.43
C PHE A 23 6.17 -28.26 -26.32
N ARG A 24 5.98 -28.23 -27.65
CA ARG A 24 6.80 -28.99 -28.62
C ARG A 24 7.84 -28.14 -29.36
N ASP A 25 9.07 -28.66 -29.41
CA ASP A 25 10.17 -28.31 -30.34
C ASP A 25 10.39 -26.82 -30.64
N GLN A 26 10.40 -25.97 -29.60
CA GLN A 26 10.69 -24.55 -29.72
C GLN A 26 11.93 -24.17 -28.89
N LYS A 27 12.79 -23.31 -29.46
CA LYS A 27 13.85 -22.65 -28.70
C LYS A 27 13.21 -21.65 -27.73
N VAL A 28 13.57 -21.74 -26.45
CA VAL A 28 13.06 -20.87 -25.40
C VAL A 28 14.13 -19.91 -24.92
N GLU A 29 13.72 -18.67 -24.67
CA GLU A 29 14.50 -17.68 -23.96
C GLU A 29 13.97 -17.56 -22.53
N VAL A 30 14.87 -17.61 -21.54
CA VAL A 30 14.51 -17.50 -20.13
C VAL A 30 15.13 -16.23 -19.56
N ILE A 31 14.29 -15.33 -19.05
CA ILE A 31 14.73 -14.08 -18.42
C ILE A 31 14.52 -14.19 -16.91
N VAL A 32 15.61 -14.13 -16.15
CA VAL A 32 15.57 -14.14 -14.69
C VAL A 32 15.67 -12.71 -14.19
N LEU A 33 14.58 -12.22 -13.58
CA LEU A 33 14.54 -10.90 -12.96
C LEU A 33 14.35 -11.05 -11.44
N PRO A 34 15.06 -10.25 -10.63
CA PRO A 34 14.77 -10.19 -9.20
C PRO A 34 13.33 -9.73 -9.01
N PHE A 35 12.51 -10.58 -8.38
CA PHE A 35 11.16 -10.20 -8.01
C PHE A 35 11.21 -9.53 -6.62
N ALA A 36 11.14 -8.21 -6.61
CA ALA A 36 10.78 -7.50 -5.39
C ALA A 36 9.28 -7.69 -5.22
N GLU A 37 8.86 -8.49 -4.23
CA GLU A 37 7.52 -8.28 -3.70
C GLU A 37 7.48 -6.80 -3.29
N GLU A 38 6.53 -6.04 -3.85
CA GLU A 38 5.97 -4.94 -3.10
C GLU A 38 5.44 -5.59 -1.83
N THR A 39 6.30 -5.63 -0.82
CA THR A 39 5.85 -5.86 0.53
C THR A 39 4.86 -4.74 0.69
N GLU A 40 3.56 -5.06 0.63
CA GLU A 40 2.59 -4.33 1.40
C GLU A 40 3.22 -4.27 2.77
N LYS A 41 3.91 -3.15 3.05
CA LYS A 41 4.45 -2.87 4.37
C LYS A 41 3.21 -3.03 5.21
N LYS A 42 3.11 -4.13 5.96
CA LYS A 42 2.13 -4.28 7.03
C LYS A 42 2.35 -3.02 7.85
N ARG A 43 1.54 -1.98 7.58
CA ARG A 43 1.67 -0.70 8.23
C ARG A 43 1.46 -1.06 9.68
N ASN A 44 2.53 -0.96 10.45
CA ASN A 44 2.48 -1.32 11.85
C ASN A 44 1.42 -0.40 12.46
N LEU A 45 0.52 -0.90 13.31
CA LEU A 45 -0.57 -0.08 13.84
C LEU A 45 -0.06 1.26 14.40
N ASN A 46 1.11 1.23 15.02
CA ASN A 46 1.82 2.42 15.49
C ASN A 46 2.14 3.45 14.39
N SER A 47 2.50 3.05 13.16
CA SER A 47 2.74 4.01 12.08
C SER A 47 1.43 4.66 11.61
N LEU A 48 0.32 3.90 11.55
CA LEU A 48 -1.00 4.46 11.22
C LEU A 48 -1.51 5.44 12.29
N LEU A 49 -1.24 5.17 13.57
CA LEU A 49 -1.64 6.05 14.67
C LEU A 49 -0.84 7.35 14.69
N MET A 50 0.44 7.31 14.28
CA MET A 50 1.29 8.50 14.19
C MET A 50 1.02 9.33 12.92
N ASP A 51 0.58 8.69 11.84
CA ASP A 51 0.16 9.35 10.59
C ASP A 51 -1.30 9.83 10.64
N GLY A 52 -1.97 9.72 11.79
CA GLY A 52 -3.34 10.20 11.97
C GLY A 52 -3.43 11.71 11.71
N PRO A 53 -4.54 12.21 11.13
CA PRO A 53 -4.70 13.63 10.89
C PRO A 53 -4.65 14.38 12.22
N THR A 54 -3.57 15.14 12.43
CA THR A 54 -3.44 16.08 13.54
C THR A 54 -3.95 17.43 13.08
N LEU A 55 -4.79 18.08 13.90
CA LEU A 55 -5.18 19.45 13.64
C LEU A 55 -3.96 20.34 13.81
N THR A 56 -3.70 21.17 12.81
CA THR A 56 -2.74 22.26 12.91
C THR A 56 -3.22 23.30 13.92
N ASP A 57 -2.30 24.09 14.46
CA ASP A 57 -2.64 25.18 15.40
C ASP A 57 -3.66 26.16 14.83
N GLU A 58 -3.66 26.35 13.50
CA GLU A 58 -4.60 27.21 12.80
C GLU A 58 -6.01 26.61 12.78
N GLU A 59 -6.14 25.32 12.47
CA GLU A 59 -7.43 24.60 12.50
C GLU A 59 -8.01 24.55 13.92
N ILE A 60 -7.15 24.41 14.94
CA ILE A 60 -7.57 24.46 16.35
C ILE A 60 -8.14 25.83 16.69
N ARG A 61 -7.49 26.92 16.24
CA ARG A 61 -7.98 28.30 16.49
C ARG A 61 -9.32 28.53 15.82
N GLN A 62 -9.47 28.13 14.56
CA GLN A 62 -10.73 28.25 13.82
C GLN A 62 -11.87 27.50 14.53
N PHE A 63 -11.61 26.27 14.97
CA PHE A 63 -12.58 25.49 15.74
C PHE A 63 -13.01 26.21 17.04
N MET A 64 -12.04 26.77 17.77
CA MET A 64 -12.32 27.48 19.02
C MET A 64 -13.18 28.73 18.79
N THR A 65 -12.91 29.49 17.72
CA THR A 65 -13.72 30.67 17.36
C THR A 65 -15.17 30.28 17.06
N VAL A 66 -15.39 29.28 16.20
CA VAL A 66 -16.74 28.80 15.88
C VAL A 66 -17.47 28.30 17.13
N ARG A 67 -16.76 27.56 17.99
CA ARG A 67 -17.32 27.05 19.24
C ARG A 67 -17.76 28.16 20.19
N GLU A 68 -16.97 29.23 20.31
CA GLU A 68 -17.35 30.39 21.12
C GLU A 68 -18.56 31.11 20.52
N ASP A 69 -18.62 31.26 19.21
CA ASP A 69 -19.74 31.91 18.53
C ASP A 69 -21.04 31.13 18.71
N MET A 70 -20.99 29.79 18.62
CA MET A 70 -22.15 28.94 18.92
C MET A 70 -22.61 29.06 20.38
N LYS A 71 -21.67 29.17 21.33
CA LYS A 71 -22.01 29.40 22.75
C LYS A 71 -22.68 30.77 22.93
N ARG A 72 -22.15 31.81 22.27
CA ARG A 72 -22.72 33.16 22.29
C ARG A 72 -24.12 33.20 21.69
N TRP A 73 -24.39 32.43 20.63
CA TRP A 73 -25.73 32.31 20.05
C TRP A 73 -26.72 31.65 20.99
N LYS A 74 -26.35 30.56 21.69
CA LYS A 74 -27.23 29.92 22.69
C LYS A 74 -27.58 30.82 23.88
N ILE A 75 -26.72 31.79 24.21
CA ILE A 75 -26.94 32.72 25.33
C ILE A 75 -27.91 33.85 24.96
N LYS A 76 -28.08 34.15 23.67
CA LYS A 76 -28.96 35.23 23.19
C LYS A 76 -30.41 34.80 22.93
N GLU A 77 -30.71 33.50 23.00
CA GLU A 77 -32.08 32.94 22.81
C GLU A 77 -32.81 32.65 24.13
N PHE A 78 -32.50 33.37 25.22
CA PHE A 78 -33.26 33.36 26.47
C PHE A 78 -33.49 34.77 27.01
#